data_AF-A0A7J0ENK9-F1
#
_entry.id   AF-A0A7J0ENK9-F1
#
_cell.length_a   1.000
_cell.length_b   1.000
_cell.length_c   1.000
_cell.angle_alpha   90.00
_cell.angle_beta   90.00
_cell.angle_gamma   90.00
#
_symmetry.space_group_name_H-M   'P 1'
#
loop_
_entity.id
_entity.type
_entity.pdbx_description
1 polymer ?
#
loop_
_entity_poly.entity_id
_entity_poly.type
_entity_poly.pdbx_seq_one_letter_code
_entity_poly.pdbx_strand_id
1 'polypeptide(L)'
;MEGREETWERHSHPYIPRDLDLQGFVPGFLSQSAIIGVYGFSSFLVVSLVWFLSGKEYSKGDSRYAARDSGVVAVEGITAVLEGPACLLALYAIATRKSYSYILQVAISLGQLYGTAVYFLTSYLEGDNFAASSYYYYAYYIIANASWVVIPTLIIVRCWKKICAAVQVQDKRKTKVR
;
A
#
# COMPACT_ATOMS: atom_id res chain seq x y z
N MET A 1 -39.31 -48.72 2.52
CA MET A 1 -39.03 -47.38 3.08
C MET A 1 -38.58 -46.53 1.91
N GLU A 2 -39.47 -45.63 1.49
CA GLU A 2 -39.36 -44.74 0.32
C GLU A 2 -38.04 -43.95 0.32
N GLY A 3 -37.17 -44.19 -0.67
CA GLY A 3 -36.03 -43.32 -0.95
C GLY A 3 -36.53 -42.10 -1.72
N ARG A 4 -36.64 -40.95 -1.05
CA ARG A 4 -37.08 -39.69 -1.65
C ARG A 4 -36.00 -39.24 -2.65
N GLU A 5 -36.25 -39.40 -3.95
CA GLU A 5 -35.40 -38.84 -5.00
C GLU A 5 -35.43 -37.31 -4.90
N GLU A 6 -34.35 -36.71 -4.42
CA GLU A 6 -34.15 -35.25 -4.44
C GLU A 6 -33.97 -34.81 -5.89
N THR A 7 -35.03 -34.22 -6.46
CA THR A 7 -35.01 -33.66 -7.81
C THR A 7 -34.29 -32.30 -7.77
N TRP A 8 -32.97 -32.33 -7.97
CA TRP A 8 -32.18 -31.11 -8.10
C TRP A 8 -32.58 -30.37 -9.37
N GLU A 9 -33.01 -29.10 -9.26
CA GLU A 9 -33.22 -28.25 -10.43
C GLU A 9 -31.89 -28.05 -11.17
N ARG A 10 -31.86 -28.45 -12.45
CA ARG A 10 -30.67 -28.35 -13.29
C ARG A 10 -30.56 -26.93 -13.86
N HIS A 11 -29.60 -26.15 -13.36
CA HIS A 11 -29.31 -24.82 -13.87
C HIS A 11 -28.18 -24.83 -14.90
N SER A 12 -28.36 -24.09 -16.01
CA SER A 12 -27.32 -23.90 -17.02
C SER A 12 -26.14 -23.11 -16.45
N HIS A 13 -24.92 -23.59 -16.67
CA HIS A 13 -23.70 -22.93 -16.20
C HIS A 13 -22.87 -22.33 -17.36
N PRO A 14 -22.02 -21.30 -17.11
CA PRO A 14 -21.21 -20.67 -18.14
C PRO A 14 -19.91 -21.44 -18.49
N TYR A 15 -19.57 -22.51 -17.76
CA TYR A 15 -18.34 -23.28 -17.95
C TYR A 15 -18.38 -24.21 -19.18
N ILE A 16 -17.21 -24.60 -19.68
CA ILE A 16 -17.04 -25.51 -20.81
C ILE A 16 -16.45 -26.83 -20.28
N PRO A 17 -16.96 -28.01 -20.70
CA PRO A 17 -17.99 -28.21 -21.72
C PRO A 17 -19.42 -27.96 -21.20
N ARG A 18 -20.32 -27.45 -22.05
CA ARG A 18 -21.64 -26.90 -21.65
C ARG A 18 -22.65 -27.96 -21.20
N ASP A 19 -22.38 -29.21 -21.52
CA ASP A 19 -23.13 -30.41 -21.16
C ASP A 19 -22.65 -31.05 -19.84
N LEU A 20 -21.64 -30.46 -19.19
CA LEU A 20 -21.18 -30.92 -17.88
C LEU A 20 -22.29 -30.72 -16.84
N ASP A 21 -22.64 -31.77 -16.11
CA ASP A 21 -23.65 -31.69 -15.05
C ASP A 21 -22.98 -31.32 -13.73
N LEU A 22 -23.10 -30.06 -13.33
CA LEU A 22 -22.58 -29.58 -12.05
C LEU A 22 -23.65 -29.72 -10.97
N GLN A 23 -23.67 -30.87 -10.29
CA GLN A 23 -24.56 -31.11 -9.17
C GLN A 23 -24.38 -30.01 -8.10
N GLY A 24 -25.47 -29.31 -7.78
CA GLY A 24 -25.47 -28.21 -6.80
C GLY A 24 -25.00 -26.85 -7.34
N PHE A 25 -24.87 -26.66 -8.65
CA PHE A 25 -24.57 -25.34 -9.21
C PHE A 25 -25.71 -24.34 -8.97
N VAL A 26 -25.39 -23.24 -8.30
CA VAL A 26 -26.31 -22.12 -8.06
C VAL A 26 -25.75 -20.88 -8.77
N PRO A 27 -26.45 -20.33 -9.78
CA PRO A 27 -25.99 -19.12 -10.46
C PRO A 27 -25.99 -17.93 -9.50
N GLY A 28 -24.99 -17.05 -9.66
CA GLY A 28 -24.91 -15.81 -8.87
C GLY A 28 -26.15 -14.95 -9.10
N PHE A 29 -26.87 -14.65 -8.03
CA PHE A 29 -28.09 -13.82 -8.05
C PHE A 29 -27.79 -12.32 -8.20
N LEU A 30 -26.56 -11.89 -7.89
CA LEU A 30 -26.10 -10.52 -8.07
C LEU A 30 -25.29 -10.38 -9.37
N SER A 31 -25.51 -9.28 -10.09
CA SER A 31 -24.65 -8.94 -11.23
C SER A 31 -23.23 -8.63 -10.75
N GLN A 32 -22.22 -8.92 -11.59
CA GLN A 32 -20.83 -8.57 -11.27
C GLN A 32 -20.66 -7.07 -10.95
N SER A 33 -21.41 -6.20 -11.64
CA SER A 33 -21.41 -4.76 -11.37
C SER A 33 -21.96 -4.40 -9.97
N ALA A 34 -22.98 -5.11 -9.48
CA ALA A 34 -23.51 -4.90 -8.14
C ALA A 34 -22.51 -5.36 -7.08
N ILE A 35 -21.86 -6.50 -7.30
CA ILE A 35 -20.83 -7.02 -6.39
C ILE A 35 -19.65 -6.04 -6.29
N ILE A 36 -19.11 -5.62 -7.44
CA ILE A 36 -17.99 -4.67 -7.50
C ILE A 36 -18.40 -3.31 -6.95
N GLY A 37 -19.60 -2.83 -7.27
CA GLY A 37 -20.12 -1.55 -6.80
C GLY A 37 -20.28 -1.50 -5.29
N VAL A 38 -20.92 -2.51 -4.70
CA VAL A 38 -21.11 -2.61 -3.23
C VAL A 38 -19.77 -2.78 -2.52
N TYR A 39 -18.89 -3.66 -3.02
CA TYR A 39 -17.57 -3.86 -2.44
C TYR A 39 -16.70 -2.60 -2.53
N GLY A 40 -16.65 -1.94 -3.68
CA GLY A 40 -15.89 -0.72 -3.90
C GLY A 40 -16.39 0.43 -3.02
N PHE A 41 -17.71 0.64 -2.96
CA PHE A 41 -18.30 1.69 -2.14
C PHE A 41 -18.10 1.43 -0.64
N SER A 42 -18.34 0.20 -0.17
CA SER A 42 -18.10 -0.16 1.24
C SER A 42 -16.62 -0.03 1.62
N SER A 43 -15.70 -0.48 0.76
CA SER A 43 -14.25 -0.32 0.99
C SER A 43 -13.86 1.16 1.05
N PHE A 44 -14.36 1.98 0.12
CA PHE A 44 -14.10 3.42 0.10
C PHE A 44 -14.64 4.10 1.37
N LEU A 45 -15.85 3.76 1.81
CA LEU A 45 -16.43 4.29 3.04
C LEU A 45 -15.63 3.89 4.28
N VAL A 46 -15.25 2.61 4.39
CA VAL A 46 -14.44 2.13 5.52
C VAL A 46 -13.09 2.84 5.56
N VAL A 47 -12.39 2.93 4.42
CA VAL A 47 -11.10 3.65 4.33
C VAL A 47 -11.27 5.11 4.70
N SER A 48 -12.33 5.78 4.20
CA SER A 48 -12.59 7.19 4.49
C SER A 48 -12.93 7.43 5.96
N LEU A 49 -13.72 6.54 6.57
CA LEU A 49 -14.07 6.61 7.99
C LEU A 49 -12.87 6.35 8.88
N VAL A 50 -12.08 5.32 8.59
CA VAL A 50 -10.83 5.03 9.30
C VAL A 50 -9.88 6.22 9.17
N TRP A 51 -9.68 6.75 7.98
CA TRP A 51 -8.84 7.93 7.76
C TRP A 51 -9.32 9.14 8.56
N PHE A 52 -10.63 9.43 8.54
CA PHE A 52 -11.19 10.58 9.25
C PHE A 52 -11.13 10.43 10.77
N LEU A 53 -11.47 9.25 11.29
CA LEU A 53 -11.46 8.97 12.74
C LEU A 53 -10.03 8.85 13.27
N SER A 54 -9.16 8.12 12.56
CA SER A 54 -7.74 8.01 12.87
C SER A 54 -7.02 9.34 12.74
N GLY A 55 -7.39 10.20 11.79
CA GLY A 55 -6.80 11.54 11.65
C GLY A 55 -7.06 12.43 12.88
N LYS A 56 -8.29 12.39 13.43
CA LYS A 56 -8.62 13.12 14.67
C LYS A 56 -7.86 12.58 15.88
N GLU A 57 -7.74 11.26 16.00
CA GLU A 57 -7.02 10.63 17.11
C GLU A 57 -5.51 10.86 17.00
N TYR A 58 -4.96 10.71 15.79
CA TYR A 58 -3.56 10.99 15.49
C TYR A 58 -3.18 12.45 15.75
N SER A 59 -4.11 13.39 15.52
CA SER A 59 -3.91 14.82 15.81
C SER A 59 -3.66 15.12 17.30
N LYS A 60 -3.93 14.17 18.22
CA LYS A 60 -3.50 14.29 19.62
C LYS A 60 -2.01 14.04 19.81
N GLY A 61 -1.43 13.19 18.96
CA GLY A 61 0.01 12.98 18.85
C GLY A 61 0.70 14.10 18.07
N ASP A 62 0.04 14.61 17.02
CA ASP A 62 0.55 15.72 16.22
C ASP A 62 -0.55 16.70 15.79
N SER A 63 -0.73 17.79 16.56
CA SER A 63 -1.76 18.78 16.28
C SER A 63 -1.52 19.60 15.01
N ARG A 64 -0.34 19.51 14.39
CA ARG A 64 -0.04 20.17 13.11
C ARG A 64 -0.94 19.67 11.98
N TYR A 65 -1.41 18.43 12.06
CA TYR A 65 -2.43 17.89 11.15
C TYR A 65 -3.77 18.63 11.28
N ALA A 66 -4.21 18.89 12.50
CA ALA A 66 -5.44 19.64 12.75
C ALA A 66 -5.28 21.13 12.39
N ALA A 67 -4.09 21.71 12.65
CA ALA A 67 -3.75 23.08 12.32
C ALA A 67 -3.48 23.30 10.81
N ARG A 68 -3.33 22.22 10.04
CA ARG A 68 -2.94 22.24 8.62
C ARG A 68 -1.63 22.99 8.41
N ASP A 69 -0.65 22.66 9.25
CA ASP A 69 0.68 23.24 9.17
C ASP A 69 1.23 23.14 7.74
N SER A 70 1.89 24.20 7.29
CA SER A 70 2.37 24.32 5.92
C SER A 70 3.43 23.27 5.57
N GLY A 71 4.31 22.92 6.51
CA GLY A 71 5.33 21.89 6.33
C GLY A 71 4.71 20.51 6.19
N VAL A 72 3.79 20.17 7.10
CA VAL A 72 3.04 18.91 7.05
C VAL A 72 2.23 18.80 5.76
N VAL A 73 1.46 19.83 5.41
CA VAL A 73 0.62 19.84 4.18
C VAL A 73 1.48 19.70 2.93
N ALA A 74 2.64 20.35 2.87
CA ALA A 74 3.54 20.24 1.72
C ALA A 74 4.13 18.83 1.58
N VAL A 75 4.64 18.25 2.66
CA VAL A 75 5.19 16.88 2.67
C VAL A 75 4.11 15.88 2.27
N GLU A 76 2.94 15.93 2.91
CA GLU A 76 1.83 15.00 2.63
C GLU A 76 1.30 15.16 1.20
N GLY A 77 1.19 16.40 0.71
CA GLY A 77 0.75 16.68 -0.67
C GLY A 77 1.70 16.09 -1.71
N ILE A 78 3.01 16.24 -1.52
CA ILE A 78 4.03 15.65 -2.39
C ILE A 78 3.96 14.12 -2.33
N THR A 79 3.89 13.54 -1.14
CA THR A 79 3.77 12.09 -0.95
C THR A 79 2.54 11.53 -1.65
N ALA A 80 1.38 12.18 -1.49
CA ALA A 80 0.14 11.73 -2.09
C ALA A 80 0.16 11.79 -3.64
N VAL A 81 0.70 12.87 -4.21
CA VAL A 81 0.64 13.11 -5.67
C VAL A 81 1.78 12.41 -6.42
N LEU A 82 2.95 12.25 -5.81
CA LEU A 82 4.11 11.64 -6.47
C LEU A 82 4.37 10.22 -5.97
N GLU A 83 4.53 10.03 -4.66
CA GLU A 83 4.92 8.73 -4.11
C GLU A 83 3.79 7.70 -4.15
N GLY A 84 2.54 8.14 -3.96
CA GLY A 84 1.37 7.28 -4.09
C GLY A 84 1.29 6.58 -5.46
N PRO A 85 1.24 7.33 -6.57
CA PRO A 85 1.28 6.75 -7.92
C PRO A 85 2.57 5.95 -8.20
N ALA A 86 3.72 6.41 -7.71
CA ALA A 86 4.98 5.70 -7.88
C ALA A 86 4.97 4.33 -7.18
N CYS A 87 4.34 4.20 -6.00
CA CYS A 87 4.15 2.93 -5.30
C CYS A 87 3.31 1.94 -6.12
N LEU A 88 2.24 2.41 -6.79
CA LEU A 88 1.45 1.57 -7.69
C LEU A 88 2.27 1.10 -8.89
N LEU A 89 3.08 1.99 -9.47
CA LEU A 89 4.01 1.62 -10.53
C LEU A 89 5.07 0.61 -10.04
N ALA A 90 5.57 0.75 -8.81
CA ALA A 90 6.50 -0.19 -8.21
C ALA A 90 5.88 -1.58 -8.05
N LEU A 91 4.63 -1.64 -7.57
CA LEU A 91 3.88 -2.90 -7.47
C LEU A 91 3.75 -3.57 -8.84
N TYR A 92 3.32 -2.82 -9.86
CA TYR A 92 3.23 -3.32 -11.24
C TYR A 92 4.59 -3.83 -11.75
N ALA A 93 5.66 -3.06 -11.53
CA ALA A 93 7.01 -3.41 -11.97
C ALA A 93 7.54 -4.68 -11.30
N ILE A 94 7.23 -4.88 -10.01
CA ILE A 94 7.56 -6.10 -9.26
C ILE A 94 6.77 -7.30 -9.82
N ALA A 95 5.45 -7.14 -9.98
CA ALA A 95 4.56 -8.19 -10.46
C ALA A 95 4.92 -8.66 -11.88
N THR A 96 5.30 -7.72 -12.75
CA THR A 96 5.68 -7.99 -14.14
C THR A 96 7.19 -8.16 -14.34
N ARG A 97 7.96 -8.28 -13.24
CA ARG A 97 9.41 -8.57 -13.24
C ARG A 97 10.24 -7.59 -14.09
N LYS A 98 9.89 -6.31 -14.09
CA LYS A 98 10.63 -5.27 -14.83
C LYS A 98 11.99 -5.01 -14.18
N SER A 99 13.01 -4.79 -15.02
CA SER A 99 14.39 -4.52 -14.58
C SER A 99 14.52 -3.25 -13.73
N TYR A 100 13.69 -2.24 -13.99
CA TYR A 100 13.70 -0.98 -13.25
C TYR A 100 13.01 -1.04 -11.88
N SER A 101 12.39 -2.18 -11.50
CA SER A 101 11.65 -2.33 -10.24
C SER A 101 12.48 -2.00 -9.00
N TYR A 102 13.77 -2.38 -8.96
CA TYR A 102 14.66 -2.07 -7.84
C TYR A 102 15.04 -0.60 -7.78
N ILE A 103 15.27 0.04 -8.93
CA ILE A 103 15.59 1.48 -9.00
C ILE A 103 14.39 2.30 -8.51
N LEU A 104 13.18 1.92 -8.95
CA LEU A 104 11.95 2.60 -8.55
C LEU A 104 11.70 2.48 -7.04
N GLN A 105 11.91 1.29 -6.45
CA GLN A 105 11.84 1.09 -5.00
C GLN A 105 12.84 1.97 -4.23
N VAL A 106 14.08 2.11 -4.73
CA VAL A 106 15.08 2.99 -4.11
C VAL A 106 14.65 4.45 -4.18
N ALA A 107 14.17 4.92 -5.34
CA ALA A 107 13.73 6.30 -5.53
C ALA A 107 12.58 6.67 -4.58
N ILE A 108 11.55 5.81 -4.50
CA ILE A 108 10.41 5.99 -3.58
C ILE A 108 10.90 5.99 -2.13
N SER A 109 11.73 5.03 -1.75
CA SER A 109 12.22 4.91 -0.38
C SER A 109 13.07 6.12 0.04
N LEU A 110 13.85 6.69 -0.87
CA LEU A 110 14.61 7.92 -0.61
C LEU A 110 13.69 9.13 -0.44
N GLY A 111 12.64 9.25 -1.25
CA GLY A 111 11.60 10.26 -1.09
C GLY A 111 10.96 10.19 0.29
N GLN A 112 10.53 8.99 0.70
CA GLN A 112 9.95 8.77 2.02
C GLN A 112 10.91 9.14 3.16
N LEU A 113 12.19 8.74 3.08
CA LEU A 113 13.19 9.10 4.10
C LEU A 113 13.41 10.61 4.15
N TYR A 114 13.48 11.28 3.00
CA TYR A 114 13.65 12.71 2.93
C TYR A 114 12.43 13.46 3.52
N GLY A 115 11.21 13.09 3.10
CA GLY A 115 9.97 13.66 3.64
C GLY A 115 9.85 13.45 5.15
N THR A 116 10.18 12.25 5.64
CA THR A 116 10.17 11.94 7.08
C THR A 116 11.23 12.74 7.83
N ALA A 117 12.42 12.94 7.26
CA ALA A 117 13.47 13.77 7.85
C ALA A 117 13.03 15.23 7.95
N VAL A 118 12.44 15.79 6.88
CA VAL A 118 11.87 17.15 6.89
C VAL A 118 10.77 17.27 7.95
N TYR A 119 9.88 16.29 8.03
CA TYR A 119 8.78 16.24 9.00
C TYR A 119 9.24 16.30 10.46
N PHE A 120 10.28 15.54 10.83
CA PHE A 120 10.86 15.59 12.17
C PHE A 120 11.70 16.86 12.39
N LEU A 121 12.41 17.33 11.37
CA LEU A 121 13.25 18.52 11.49
C LEU A 121 12.40 19.77 11.72
N THR A 122 11.30 19.95 10.98
CA THR A 122 10.41 21.11 11.18
C THR A 122 9.81 21.11 12.58
N SER A 123 9.43 19.93 13.10
CA SER A 123 8.88 19.79 14.45
C SER A 123 9.88 20.26 15.51
N TYR A 124 11.13 19.79 15.38
CA TYR A 124 12.21 20.12 16.28
C TYR A 124 12.53 21.62 16.25
N LEU A 125 12.55 22.22 15.05
CA LEU A 125 12.79 23.65 14.87
C LEU A 125 11.64 24.52 15.42
N GLU A 126 10.41 24.02 15.39
CA GLU A 126 9.22 24.66 15.96
C GLU A 126 9.07 24.40 17.48
N GLY A 127 9.97 23.62 18.06
CA GLY A 127 10.09 23.39 19.50
C GLY A 127 9.22 22.26 20.07
N ASP A 128 8.71 21.36 19.23
CA ASP A 128 8.00 20.12 19.61
C ASP A 128 6.80 20.30 20.58
N ASN A 129 6.16 21.46 20.57
CA ASN A 129 5.03 21.79 21.46
C ASN A 129 3.66 21.55 20.83
N PHE A 130 3.45 20.41 20.18
CA PHE A 130 2.23 20.11 19.41
C PHE A 130 1.43 18.91 19.93
N ALA A 131 1.99 18.09 20.82
CA ALA A 131 1.33 16.87 21.31
C ALA A 131 0.51 17.14 22.57
N ALA A 132 -0.64 16.47 22.70
CA ALA A 132 -1.54 16.62 23.84
C ALA A 132 -0.97 16.05 25.15
N SER A 133 -0.09 15.06 25.07
CA SER A 133 0.64 14.50 26.21
C SER A 133 1.90 13.76 25.75
N SER A 134 2.82 13.47 26.68
CA SER A 134 4.01 12.66 26.39
C SER A 134 3.66 11.27 25.85
N TYR A 135 2.56 10.66 26.31
CA TYR A 135 2.09 9.38 25.79
C TYR A 135 1.78 9.48 24.29
N TYR A 136 0.98 10.47 23.89
CA TYR A 136 0.61 10.67 22.50
C TYR A 136 1.82 11.02 21.63
N TYR A 137 2.75 11.82 22.16
CA TYR A 137 4.02 12.12 21.49
C TYR A 137 4.81 10.84 21.17
N TYR A 138 5.09 9.99 22.16
CA TYR A 138 5.90 8.80 21.89
C TYR A 138 5.15 7.74 21.09
N ALA A 139 3.89 7.45 21.43
CA ALA A 139 3.12 6.39 20.79
C ALA A 139 2.77 6.71 19.33
N TYR A 140 2.30 7.93 19.05
CA TYR A 140 1.80 8.29 17.73
C TYR A 140 2.83 9.06 16.92
N TYR A 141 3.48 10.05 17.54
CA TYR A 141 4.43 10.87 16.81
C TYR A 141 5.77 10.17 16.59
N ILE A 142 6.36 9.51 17.59
CA ILE A 142 7.65 8.83 17.41
C ILE A 142 7.48 7.43 16.83
N ILE A 143 6.76 6.55 17.53
CA ILE A 143 6.72 5.12 17.21
C ILE A 143 6.01 4.85 15.89
N ALA A 144 4.86 5.47 15.63
CA ALA A 144 4.18 5.27 14.35
C ALA A 144 5.10 5.73 13.20
N ASN A 145 5.63 6.96 13.29
CA ASN A 145 6.49 7.53 12.24
C ASN A 145 7.82 6.80 12.04
N ALA A 146 8.32 6.07 13.05
CA ALA A 146 9.54 5.28 12.92
C ALA A 146 9.46 4.23 11.79
N SER A 147 8.26 3.73 11.46
CA SER A 147 8.08 2.78 10.36
C SER A 147 8.46 3.36 9.00
N TRP A 148 8.21 4.66 8.79
CA TRP A 148 8.61 5.42 7.59
C TRP A 148 10.11 5.72 7.52
N VAL A 149 10.88 5.41 8.58
CA VAL A 149 12.34 5.42 8.54
C VAL A 149 12.87 4.00 8.32
N VAL A 150 12.39 3.03 9.11
CA VAL A 150 12.93 1.67 9.14
C VAL A 150 12.63 0.93 7.83
N ILE A 151 11.38 0.93 7.38
CA ILE A 151 10.96 0.15 6.20
C ILE A 151 11.67 0.64 4.93
N PRO A 152 11.68 1.95 4.60
CA PRO A 152 12.39 2.45 3.43
C PRO A 152 13.90 2.16 3.47
N THR A 153 14.52 2.26 4.65
CA THR A 153 15.95 1.93 4.82
C THR A 153 16.23 0.47 4.47
N LEU A 154 15.41 -0.46 4.96
CA LEU A 154 15.56 -1.89 4.65
C LEU A 154 15.35 -2.18 3.16
N ILE A 155 14.39 -1.50 2.52
CA ILE A 155 14.14 -1.62 1.08
C ILE A 155 15.35 -1.13 0.29
N ILE A 156 15.92 0.03 0.65
CA ILE A 156 17.13 0.58 0.01
C ILE A 156 18.29 -0.41 0.12
N VAL A 157 18.59 -0.89 1.34
CA VAL A 157 19.68 -1.85 1.55
C VAL A 157 19.51 -3.11 0.70
N ARG A 158 18.29 -3.65 0.64
CA ARG A 158 17.97 -4.82 -0.18
C ARG A 158 18.15 -4.54 -1.67
N CYS A 159 17.57 -3.45 -2.17
CA CYS A 159 17.60 -3.10 -3.60
C CYS A 159 19.03 -2.76 -4.05
N TRP A 160 19.78 -2.02 -3.24
CA TRP A 160 21.18 -1.71 -3.46
C TRP A 160 22.02 -2.97 -3.68
N LYS A 161 21.92 -3.95 -2.76
CA LYS A 161 22.61 -5.25 -2.88
C LYS A 161 22.25 -5.97 -4.19
N LYS A 162 20.98 -5.96 -4.60
CA LYS A 162 20.52 -6.59 -5.84
C LYS A 162 21.04 -5.88 -7.10
N ILE A 163 21.05 -4.55 -7.10
CA ILE A 163 21.57 -3.75 -8.21
C ILE A 163 23.07 -3.99 -8.37
N CYS A 164 23.85 -3.88 -7.28
CA CYS A 164 25.30 -4.13 -7.33
C CYS A 164 25.62 -5.55 -7.81
N ALA A 165 24.90 -6.56 -7.33
CA ALA A 165 25.09 -7.94 -7.77
C ALA A 165 24.80 -8.11 -9.28
N ALA A 166 23.75 -7.46 -9.80
CA ALA A 166 23.42 -7.51 -11.23
C ALA A 166 24.53 -6.87 -12.10
N VAL A 167 25.08 -5.73 -11.66
CA VAL A 167 26.19 -5.05 -12.36
C VAL A 167 27.43 -5.94 -12.40
N GLN A 168 27.82 -6.54 -11.28
CA GLN A 168 28.99 -7.43 -11.22
C GLN A 168 28.86 -8.65 -12.15
N VAL A 169 27.66 -9.21 -12.31
CA VAL A 169 27.42 -10.33 -13.24
C VAL A 169 27.61 -9.89 -14.70
N GLN A 170 27.16 -8.69 -15.05
CA GLN A 170 27.35 -8.14 -16.41
C GLN A 170 28.83 -7.91 -16.72
N ASP A 171 29.60 -7.37 -15.77
CA ASP A 171 31.03 -7.13 -15.95
C ASP A 171 31.80 -8.44 -16.17
N LYS A 172 31.52 -9.48 -15.35
CA LYS A 172 32.12 -10.81 -15.53
C LYS A 172 31.80 -11.42 -16.89
N ARG A 173 30.58 -11.21 -17.39
CA ARG A 173 30.17 -11.71 -18.72
C ARG A 173 30.92 -11.00 -19.85
N LYS A 174 31.14 -9.69 -19.74
CA LYS A 174 31.93 -8.94 -20.73
C LYS A 174 33.40 -9.39 -20.77
N THR A 175 34.01 -9.66 -19.62
CA THR A 175 35.40 -10.13 -19.55
C THR A 175 35.59 -11.53 -20.15
N LYS A 176 34.58 -12.41 -20.08
CA LYS A 176 34.67 -13.77 -20.65
C LYS A 176 34.47 -13.82 -22.17
N VAL A 177 33.83 -12.82 -22.76
CA VAL A 177 33.54 -12.74 -24.21
C VAL A 177 34.69 -12.07 -24.99
N ARG A 178 35.57 -11.36 -24.29
CA ARG A 178 36.79 -10.75 -24.84
C ARG A 178 37.96 -11.71 -24.72
#